data_AF-A0A9D1CSB1-F1
#
_entry.id   AF-A0A9D1CSB1-F1
#
_cell.length_a   1.000
_cell.length_b   1.000
_cell.length_c   1.000
_cell.angle_alpha   90.00
_cell.angle_beta   90.00
_cell.angle_gamma   90.00
#
_symmetry.space_group_name_H-M   'P 1'
#
loop_
_entity.id
_entity.type
_entity.pdbx_description
1 polymer ?
#
loop_
_entity_poly.entity_id
_entity_poly.type
_entity_poly.pdbx_seq_one_letter_code
_entity_poly.pdbx_strand_id
1 'polypeptide(L)' 'DGCRINTPGVVEGNWRWRLLPGELTSKLAKDIRELTARYGRLNPRAPQPKKREAKEK' A
#
# COMPACT_ATOMS: atom_id res chain seq x y z
N ASP A 1 -1.37 21.28 -3.27
CA ASP A 1 -0.44 20.26 -3.79
C ASP A 1 -1.06 18.88 -3.76
N GLY A 2 -0.99 18.13 -4.86
CA GLY A 2 -1.54 16.77 -5.00
C GLY A 2 -0.46 15.69 -4.96
N CYS A 3 -0.84 14.43 -5.09
CA CYS A 3 0.06 13.27 -4.96
C CYS A 3 0.85 12.92 -6.22
N ARG A 4 0.96 13.84 -7.20
CA ARG A 4 1.66 13.59 -8.47
C ARG A 4 3.16 13.56 -8.21
N ILE A 5 3.81 12.45 -8.59
CA ILE A 5 5.24 12.25 -8.39
C ILE A 5 6.09 13.10 -9.34
N ASN A 6 5.70 13.19 -10.62
CA ASN A 6 6.48 13.85 -11.67
C ASN A 6 5.60 14.49 -12.75
N THR A 7 6.03 15.64 -13.27
CA THR A 7 5.50 16.29 -14.46
C THR A 7 6.62 16.40 -15.50
N PRO A 8 6.62 15.57 -16.55
CA PRO A 8 7.63 15.64 -17.61
C PRO A 8 7.72 17.04 -18.22
N GLY A 9 8.94 17.49 -18.51
CA GLY A 9 9.19 18.84 -19.03
C GLY A 9 9.22 19.95 -17.97
N VAL A 10 8.94 19.64 -16.69
CA VAL A 10 9.11 20.58 -15.57
C VAL A 10 10.41 20.27 -14.85
N VAL A 11 11.27 21.26 -14.72
CA VAL A 11 12.63 21.10 -14.17
C VAL A 11 12.59 20.95 -12.65
N GLU A 12 11.71 21.70 -11.98
CA GLU A 12 11.70 21.77 -10.52
C GLU A 12 10.46 21.14 -9.91
N GLY A 13 10.65 20.64 -8.69
CA GLY A 13 9.56 20.34 -7.80
C GLY A 13 8.91 18.96 -7.92
N ASN A 14 9.41 18.14 -8.83
CA ASN A 14 9.12 16.72 -8.92
C ASN A 14 9.75 15.94 -7.75
N TRP A 15 9.33 14.69 -7.55
CA TRP A 15 9.92 13.73 -6.60
C TRP A 15 9.79 14.12 -5.10
N ARG A 16 8.98 15.14 -4.80
CA ARG A 16 8.80 15.67 -3.44
C ARG A 16 7.70 14.98 -2.64
N TRP A 17 6.75 14.30 -3.29
CA TRP A 17 5.65 13.66 -2.57
C TRP A 17 6.16 12.64 -1.54
N ARG A 18 5.52 12.63 -0.38
CA ARG A 18 5.74 11.69 0.72
C ARG A 18 4.37 11.28 1.25
N LEU A 19 4.25 9.99 1.54
CA LEU A 19 3.08 9.46 2.23
C LEU A 19 3.01 10.01 3.65
N LEU A 20 1.81 10.31 4.15
CA LEU A 20 1.61 10.67 5.54
C LEU A 20 1.62 9.42 6.45
N PRO A 21 2.07 9.56 7.72
CA PRO A 21 1.95 8.48 8.68
C PRO A 21 0.50 7.99 8.80
N GLY A 22 0.30 6.68 8.70
CA GLY A 22 -1.02 6.05 8.86
C GLY A 22 -1.83 5.85 7.59
N GLU A 23 -1.44 6.40 6.44
CA GLU A 23 -2.20 6.21 5.18
C GLU A 23 -2.12 4.76 4.65
N LEU A 24 -1.05 4.02 4.96
CA LEU A 24 -0.97 2.57 4.69
C LEU A 24 -1.69 1.78 5.80
N THR A 25 -3.02 1.79 5.74
CA THR A 25 -3.86 1.10 6.73
C THR A 25 -3.92 -0.42 6.51
N SER A 26 -4.19 -1.17 7.58
CA SER A 26 -4.46 -2.61 7.48
C SER A 26 -5.71 -2.93 6.66
N LYS A 27 -6.69 -2.02 6.64
CA LYS A 27 -7.88 -2.14 5.80
C LYS A 27 -7.51 -2.09 4.31
N LEU A 28 -6.70 -1.10 3.90
CA LEU A 28 -6.24 -0.97 2.52
C LEU A 28 -5.48 -2.23 2.06
N ALA A 29 -4.59 -2.75 2.92
CA ALA A 29 -3.87 -4.00 2.63
C ALA A 29 -4.82 -5.20 2.45
N LYS A 30 -5.86 -5.32 3.28
CA LYS A 30 -6.89 -6.36 3.18
C LYS A 30 -7.67 -6.25 1.87
N ASP A 31 -8.13 -5.06 1.53
CA ASP A 31 -8.92 -4.80 0.32
C ASP A 31 -8.11 -5.15 -0.96
N ILE A 32 -6.84 -4.73 -1.03
CA ILE A 32 -5.94 -5.09 -2.14
C ILE A 32 -5.74 -6.61 -2.23
N ARG A 33 -5.55 -7.29 -1.10
CA ARG A 33 -5.37 -8.75 -1.06
C ARG A 33 -6.61 -9.50 -1.57
N GLU A 34 -7.80 -9.10 -1.13
CA GLU A 34 -9.07 -9.72 -1.53
C GLU A 34 -9.33 -9.54 -3.03
N LEU A 35 -9.09 -8.34 -3.57
CA LEU A 35 -9.20 -8.08 -5.00
C LEU A 35 -8.20 -8.91 -5.81
N THR A 36 -6.96 -8.98 -5.33
CA THR A 36 -5.90 -9.80 -5.92
C THR A 36 -6.27 -11.28 -5.94
N ALA A 37 -6.91 -11.78 -4.87
CA ALA A 37 -7.40 -13.16 -4.75
C ALA A 37 -8.53 -13.45 -5.75
N ARG A 38 -9.52 -12.54 -5.83
CA ARG A 38 -10.69 -12.66 -6.70
C ARG A 38 -10.31 -12.88 -8.16
N TYR A 39 -9.20 -12.29 -8.60
CA TYR A 39 -8.72 -12.39 -9.97
C TYR A 39 -7.50 -13.31 -10.13
N GLY A 40 -7.23 -14.19 -9.17
CA GLY A 40 -6.19 -15.22 -9.30
C GLY A 40 -4.75 -14.68 -9.37
N ARG A 41 -4.51 -13.47 -8.87
CA ARG A 41 -3.19 -12.81 -8.89
C ARG A 41 -2.40 -12.97 -7.58
N LEU A 42 -2.91 -13.75 -6.63
CA LEU A 42 -2.17 -14.01 -5.40
C LEU A 42 -0.96 -14.89 -5.69
N ASN A 43 0.20 -14.48 -5.20
CA ASN A 43 1.39 -15.31 -5.24
C ASN A 43 1.21 -16.49 -4.26
N PRO A 44 1.17 -17.75 -4.75
CA PRO A 44 0.95 -18.93 -3.89
C PRO A 44 2.14 -19.23 -2.96
N ARG A 45 3.32 -18.66 -3.25
CA ARG A 45 4.53 -18.81 -2.42
C ARG A 45 4.70 -17.65 -1.43
N ALA A 46 3.78 -16.69 -1.42
CA ALA A 46 3.88 -15.59 -0.48
C ALA A 46 3.75 -16.12 0.96
N PRO A 47 4.62 -15.68 1.89
CA PRO A 47 4.45 -16.01 3.30
C PRO A 47 3.08 -15.53 3.76
N GLN A 48 2.32 -16.43 4.39
CA GLN A 48 1.02 -16.05 4.94
C GLN A 48 1.22 -15.02 6.05
N PRO A 49 0.35 -13.99 6.14
CA PRO A 49 0.44 -13.03 7.22
C PRO A 49 0.33 -13.77 8.56
N LYS A 50 1.35 -13.62 9.42
CA LYS A 50 1.31 -14.16 10.77
C LYS A 50 0.11 -13.53 11.48
N LYS A 51 -0.79 -14.35 12.04
CA LYS A 51 -1.82 -13.85 12.96
C LYS A 51 -1.10 -13.11 14.08
N ARG A 52 -1.32 -11.80 14.20
CA ARG A 52 -0.93 -11.07 15.40
C ARG A 52 -1.88 -11.55 16.50
N GLU A 53 -1.35 -12.29 17.47
CA GLU A 53 -2.06 -12.54 18.72
C GLU A 53 -2.33 -11.17 19.35
N ALA A 54 -3.60 -10.85 19.56
CA ALA A 54 -3.97 -9.70 20.36
C ALA A 54 -3.46 -9.98 21.77
N LYS A 55 -2.37 -9.32 22.18
CA LYS A 55 -2.06 -9.18 23.60
C LYS A 55 -3.13 -8.26 24.17
N GLU A 56 -4.14 -8.89 24.75
CA GLU A 56 -5.12 -8.27 25.63
C GLU A 56 -4.40 -7.51 26.75
N LYS A 57 -4.86 -6.29 27.02
CA LYS A 57 -4.50 -5.50 28.21
C LYS A 57 -5.74 -5.41 29.09
#